data_AF-A0A527H605-F1
#
_entry.id   AF-A0A527H605-F1
#
_cell.length_a   1.000
_cell.length_b   1.000
_cell.length_c   1.000
_cell.angle_alpha   90.00
_cell.angle_beta   90.00
_cell.angle_gamma   90.00
#
_symmetry.space_group_name_H-M   'P 1'
#
loop_
_entity.id
_entity.type
_entity.pdbx_description
1 polymer ?
#
loop_
_entity_poly.entity_id
_entity_poly.type
_entity_poly.pdbx_seq_one_letter_code
_entity_poly.pdbx_strand_id
1 'polypeptide(L)'
;MDDNNDLFGNMDKQPQPVRTPARPADPLVQATKRPASIKDGSEGYSAADIEVLEGLEPVRRRPGMYIGGTDDKAMHHLFAEVIDNSMDEAVAGHATFIDVELSADGYLAVTDNGRGIPIDPHPKFKKPALEVIMTTLHSGGKFDSKVYETSGGLHGVGVSVVNALSDHLEVEVARGRQLYRQKFSRGVPVTGLEQLGEIHNRRGTKIRFHPDEQIFGKGAAFEPARLYRMTR
;
A
#
# COMPACT_ATOMS: atom_id res chain seq x y z
N MET A 1 -10.77 -34.48 32.11
CA MET A 1 -9.37 -34.54 31.65
C MET A 1 -9.09 -33.15 31.17
N ASP A 2 -8.65 -32.32 32.10
CA ASP A 2 -8.39 -30.91 31.89
C ASP A 2 -6.91 -30.77 31.60
N ASP A 3 -6.56 -30.22 30.45
CA ASP A 3 -5.22 -29.71 30.18
C ASP A 3 -5.34 -28.33 29.55
N ASN A 4 -5.19 -27.33 30.42
CA ASN A 4 -5.02 -25.93 30.08
C ASN A 4 -3.52 -25.65 30.27
N ASN A 5 -2.76 -25.56 29.16
CA ASN A 5 -1.32 -25.27 29.23
C ASN A 5 -1.10 -23.77 29.00
N ASP A 6 -1.02 -23.05 30.12
CA ASP A 6 -0.70 -21.63 30.21
C ASP A 6 0.82 -21.45 30.05
N LEU A 7 1.21 -20.72 29.01
CA LEU A 7 2.57 -20.73 28.44
C LEU A 7 3.35 -19.46 28.78
N PHE A 8 3.11 -18.86 29.95
CA PHE A 8 3.93 -17.75 30.46
C PHE A 8 4.04 -17.78 31.98
N GLY A 9 5.21 -18.19 32.48
CA GLY A 9 5.52 -18.07 33.91
C GLY A 9 6.99 -18.33 34.25
N ASN A 10 7.67 -17.23 34.63
CA ASN A 10 8.85 -17.14 35.52
C ASN A 10 10.23 -17.48 34.91
N MET A 11 11.09 -16.48 34.69
CA MET A 11 11.94 -15.72 35.64
C MET A 11 13.25 -16.43 36.02
N ASP A 12 14.34 -15.75 35.66
CA ASP A 12 15.58 -15.54 36.42
C ASP A 12 16.23 -16.71 37.15
N LYS A 13 17.34 -17.23 36.58
CA LYS A 13 18.55 -17.64 37.34
C LYS A 13 19.82 -17.49 36.51
N GLN A 14 20.60 -16.44 36.77
CA GLN A 14 22.03 -16.39 36.40
C GLN A 14 22.83 -17.24 37.40
N PRO A 15 23.81 -18.06 36.97
CA PRO A 15 24.75 -18.69 37.89
C PRO A 15 25.87 -17.72 38.31
N GLN A 16 26.16 -17.69 39.62
CA GLN A 16 27.29 -16.96 40.22
C GLN A 16 28.64 -17.64 39.89
N PRO A 17 29.76 -16.89 39.77
CA PRO A 17 31.06 -17.48 39.51
C PRO A 17 31.71 -18.04 40.79
N VAL A 18 32.27 -19.25 40.66
CA VAL A 18 33.04 -19.96 41.69
C VAL A 18 34.40 -19.29 41.88
N ARG A 19 34.80 -19.02 43.14
CA ARG A 19 36.12 -18.48 43.51
C ARG A 19 37.18 -19.59 43.57
N THR A 20 38.28 -19.44 42.84
CA THR A 20 39.51 -20.25 42.96
C THR A 20 40.59 -19.50 43.76
N PRO A 21 41.49 -20.20 44.49
CA PRO A 21 42.43 -19.57 45.41
C PRO A 21 43.67 -19.02 44.70
N ALA A 22 44.21 -17.94 45.26
CA ALA A 22 45.36 -17.18 44.78
C ALA A 22 46.68 -17.96 44.86
N ARG A 23 47.55 -17.78 43.86
CA ARG A 23 48.98 -18.14 43.88
C ARG A 23 49.86 -16.87 43.87
N PRO A 24 51.09 -16.94 44.38
CA PRO A 24 51.92 -15.76 44.66
C PRO A 24 52.46 -15.12 43.38
N ALA A 25 52.65 -13.80 43.45
CA ALA A 25 53.18 -12.98 42.37
C ALA A 25 54.69 -13.19 42.17
N ASP A 26 55.12 -13.19 40.90
CA ASP A 26 56.48 -12.83 40.51
C ASP A 26 56.44 -11.78 39.39
N PRO A 27 57.42 -10.86 39.35
CA PRO A 27 57.33 -9.60 38.64
C PRO A 27 57.90 -9.67 37.20
N LEU A 28 57.51 -8.69 36.38
CA LEU A 28 58.05 -8.32 35.06
C LEU A 28 57.42 -9.01 33.85
N VAL A 29 56.36 -8.41 33.32
CA VAL A 29 56.11 -8.41 31.87
C VAL A 29 55.90 -6.96 31.41
N GLN A 30 56.80 -6.53 30.54
CA GLN A 30 56.91 -5.20 29.96
C GLN A 30 55.67 -4.84 29.13
N ALA A 31 55.31 -3.56 29.16
CA ALA A 31 54.25 -2.97 28.37
C ALA A 31 54.50 -3.15 26.86
N THR A 32 53.74 -4.04 26.23
CA THR A 32 53.63 -4.10 24.78
C THR A 32 52.47 -3.21 24.32
N LYS A 33 52.77 -2.34 23.34
CA LYS A 33 51.87 -1.32 22.79
C LYS A 33 50.50 -1.91 22.44
N ARG A 34 49.42 -1.26 22.89
CA ARG A 34 48.05 -1.51 22.40
C ARG A 34 48.05 -1.41 20.87
N PRO A 35 47.40 -2.35 20.14
CA PRO A 35 47.22 -2.18 18.71
C PRO A 35 46.42 -0.88 18.49
N ALA A 36 46.81 -0.11 17.47
CA ALA A 36 46.05 1.07 17.07
C ALA A 36 44.59 0.66 16.84
N SER A 37 43.67 1.33 17.53
CA SER A 37 42.23 1.16 17.30
C SER A 37 41.97 1.34 15.82
N ILE A 38 41.42 0.32 15.17
CA ILE A 38 40.82 0.47 13.86
C ILE A 38 39.75 1.55 14.06
N LYS A 39 39.93 2.72 13.43
CA LYS A 39 38.85 3.70 13.36
C LYS A 39 37.75 3.05 12.52
N ASP A 40 36.69 2.58 13.18
CA ASP A 40 35.47 2.23 12.48
C ASP A 40 35.06 3.45 11.64
N GLY A 41 34.80 3.25 10.36
CA GLY A 41 34.25 4.29 9.47
C GLY A 41 32.81 4.69 9.82
N SER A 42 32.36 4.41 11.06
CA SER A 42 31.05 4.70 11.61
C SER A 42 30.96 6.07 12.27
N GLU A 43 32.04 6.87 12.29
CA GLU A 43 31.98 8.27 12.74
C GLU A 43 31.05 9.06 11.79
N GLY A 44 29.77 9.14 12.15
CA GLY A 44 28.73 9.91 11.45
C GLY A 44 27.59 9.11 10.82
N TYR A 45 27.56 7.79 10.95
CA TYR A 45 26.40 6.96 10.56
C TYR A 45 25.88 6.18 11.75
N SER A 46 24.66 6.48 12.13
CA SER A 46 23.98 5.99 13.32
C SER A 46 22.60 5.43 12.98
N ALA A 47 21.96 4.80 13.95
CA ALA A 47 20.57 4.37 13.79
C ALA A 47 19.61 5.54 13.47
N ALA A 48 19.96 6.77 13.83
CA ALA A 48 19.15 7.96 13.53
C ALA A 48 19.17 8.36 12.05
N ASP A 49 20.16 7.88 11.28
CA ASP A 49 20.27 8.12 9.84
C ASP A 49 19.45 7.12 9.00
N ILE A 50 18.82 6.14 9.66
CA ILE A 50 17.91 5.19 9.01
C ILE A 50 16.51 5.80 8.94
N GLU A 51 16.11 6.20 7.73
CA GLU A 51 14.76 6.67 7.47
C GLU A 51 13.83 5.48 7.14
N VAL A 52 12.68 5.42 7.83
CA VAL A 52 11.60 4.46 7.53
C VAL A 52 10.45 5.23 6.90
N LEU A 53 10.17 4.92 5.64
CA LEU A 53 9.06 5.51 4.89
C LEU A 53 7.78 4.70 5.15
N GLU A 54 6.76 5.35 5.69
CA GLU A 54 5.50 4.69 6.08
C GLU A 54 4.40 4.82 5.00
N GLY A 55 3.43 3.90 5.05
CA GLY A 55 2.25 3.94 4.19
C GLY A 55 2.60 3.96 2.70
N LEU A 56 2.21 5.02 2.01
CA LEU A 56 2.40 5.21 0.57
C LEU A 56 3.53 6.18 0.21
N GLU A 57 4.29 6.70 1.19
CA GLU A 57 5.43 7.56 0.92
C GLU A 57 6.49 6.92 0.01
N PRO A 58 6.86 5.62 0.17
CA PRO A 58 7.80 4.97 -0.74
C PRO A 58 7.41 5.06 -2.22
N VAL A 59 6.10 4.98 -2.51
CA VAL A 59 5.56 5.05 -3.87
C VAL A 59 5.85 6.41 -4.50
N ARG A 60 5.60 7.49 -3.74
CA ARG A 60 5.84 8.86 -4.22
C ARG A 60 7.33 9.18 -4.33
N ARG A 61 8.17 8.61 -3.47
CA ARG A 61 9.64 8.81 -3.50
C ARG A 61 10.31 8.06 -4.65
N ARG A 62 9.76 6.92 -5.05
CA ARG A 62 10.33 6.03 -6.07
C ARG A 62 9.24 5.50 -7.02
N PRO A 63 8.49 6.37 -7.73
CA PRO A 63 7.37 5.95 -8.58
C PRO A 63 7.80 4.97 -9.67
N GLY A 64 9.02 5.11 -10.20
CA GLY A 64 9.58 4.20 -11.20
C GLY A 64 9.65 2.73 -10.77
N MET A 65 9.75 2.45 -9.45
CA MET A 65 9.73 1.08 -8.93
C MET A 65 8.34 0.44 -9.01
N TYR A 66 7.27 1.25 -9.08
CA TYR A 66 5.89 0.78 -9.05
C TYR A 66 5.21 0.84 -10.42
N ILE A 67 5.45 1.90 -11.20
CA ILE A 67 4.80 2.12 -12.52
C ILE A 67 5.80 2.23 -13.67
N GLY A 68 7.08 1.91 -13.45
CA GLY A 68 8.10 1.85 -14.49
C GLY A 68 8.66 3.20 -14.95
N GLY A 69 8.18 4.33 -14.42
CA GLY A 69 8.72 5.67 -14.68
C GLY A 69 7.84 6.78 -14.15
N THR A 70 8.04 8.00 -14.67
CA THR A 70 7.19 9.18 -14.45
C THR A 70 6.92 9.92 -15.77
N ASP A 71 7.15 9.25 -16.89
CA ASP A 71 6.83 9.80 -18.21
C ASP A 71 5.35 9.60 -18.55
N ASP A 72 4.94 10.07 -19.72
CA ASP A 72 3.57 9.93 -20.22
C ASP A 72 3.11 8.45 -20.23
N LYS A 73 4.01 7.52 -20.56
CA LYS A 73 3.69 6.10 -20.58
C LYS A 73 3.43 5.55 -19.19
N ALA A 74 4.24 5.91 -18.20
CA ALA A 74 4.04 5.52 -16.81
C ALA A 74 2.76 6.14 -16.24
N MET A 75 2.44 7.38 -16.59
CA MET A 75 1.18 8.02 -16.18
C MET A 75 -0.05 7.26 -16.71
N HIS A 76 -0.05 6.87 -17.99
CA HIS A 76 -1.13 6.03 -18.54
C HIS A 76 -1.21 4.65 -17.89
N HIS A 77 -0.14 4.16 -17.25
CA HIS A 77 -0.20 2.93 -16.46
C HIS A 77 -1.12 3.05 -15.25
N LEU A 78 -1.33 4.26 -14.71
CA LEU A 78 -2.32 4.48 -13.64
C LEU A 78 -3.72 4.06 -14.09
N PHE A 79 -4.07 4.33 -15.35
CA PHE A 79 -5.33 3.88 -15.92
C PHE A 79 -5.41 2.36 -16.01
N ALA A 80 -4.34 1.71 -16.48
CA ALA A 80 -4.27 0.24 -16.57
C ALA A 80 -4.58 -0.43 -15.22
N GLU A 81 -3.96 0.07 -14.14
CA GLU A 81 -4.18 -0.46 -12.79
C GLU A 81 -5.65 -0.34 -12.32
N VAL A 82 -6.36 0.71 -12.72
CA VAL A 82 -7.78 0.88 -12.36
C VAL A 82 -8.69 0.02 -13.22
N ILE A 83 -8.49 0.02 -14.55
CA ILE A 83 -9.34 -0.77 -15.45
C ILE A 83 -9.14 -2.26 -15.27
N ASP A 84 -7.92 -2.74 -14.97
CA ASP A 84 -7.66 -4.16 -14.72
C ASP A 84 -8.44 -4.68 -13.50
N ASN A 85 -8.63 -3.84 -12.47
CA ASN A 85 -9.49 -4.20 -11.34
C ASN A 85 -10.96 -4.36 -11.76
N SER A 86 -11.44 -3.54 -12.70
CA SER A 86 -12.79 -3.66 -13.27
C SER A 86 -12.90 -4.89 -14.17
N MET A 87 -11.86 -5.18 -14.96
CA MET A 87 -11.77 -6.37 -15.81
C MET A 87 -11.76 -7.66 -14.99
N ASP A 88 -11.10 -7.69 -13.84
CA ASP A 88 -11.10 -8.85 -12.95
C ASP A 88 -12.52 -9.14 -12.40
N GLU A 89 -13.35 -8.12 -12.14
CA GLU A 89 -14.77 -8.33 -11.82
C GLU A 89 -15.56 -8.88 -13.01
N ALA A 90 -15.22 -8.47 -14.24
CA ALA A 90 -15.87 -8.98 -15.45
C ALA A 90 -15.49 -10.44 -15.73
N VAL A 91 -14.20 -10.78 -15.62
CA VAL A 91 -13.68 -12.14 -15.79
C VAL A 91 -14.27 -13.09 -14.74
N ALA A 92 -14.47 -12.62 -13.51
CA ALA A 92 -15.17 -13.37 -12.46
C ALA A 92 -16.70 -13.47 -12.67
N GLY A 93 -17.26 -12.90 -13.74
CA GLY A 93 -18.68 -12.95 -14.05
C GLY A 93 -19.55 -12.01 -13.21
N HIS A 94 -18.95 -11.04 -12.52
CA HIS A 94 -19.66 -10.10 -11.66
C HIS A 94 -19.97 -8.77 -12.33
N ALA A 95 -19.12 -8.31 -13.24
CA ALA A 95 -19.37 -7.12 -14.06
C ALA A 95 -19.74 -7.51 -15.50
N THR A 96 -20.67 -6.75 -16.07
CA THR A 96 -21.09 -6.86 -17.48
C THR A 96 -20.88 -5.56 -18.24
N PHE A 97 -20.48 -4.50 -17.53
CA PHE A 97 -20.32 -3.17 -18.07
C PHE A 97 -19.20 -2.44 -17.32
N ILE A 98 -18.33 -1.79 -18.09
CA ILE A 98 -17.27 -0.90 -17.61
C ILE A 98 -17.35 0.36 -18.45
N ASP A 99 -17.44 1.51 -17.79
CA ASP A 99 -17.45 2.84 -18.38
C ASP A 99 -16.13 3.57 -18.07
N VAL A 100 -15.59 4.27 -19.07
CA VAL A 100 -14.37 5.07 -18.93
C VAL A 100 -14.65 6.49 -19.40
N GLU A 101 -14.46 7.44 -18.51
CA GLU A 101 -14.73 8.86 -18.73
C GLU A 101 -13.44 9.66 -18.50
N LEU A 102 -13.00 10.42 -19.50
CA LEU A 102 -11.98 11.44 -19.34
C LEU A 102 -12.66 12.81 -19.42
N SER A 103 -12.68 13.54 -18.33
CA SER A 103 -13.32 14.86 -18.25
C SER A 103 -12.38 15.98 -18.71
N ALA A 104 -12.96 17.13 -19.09
CA ALA A 104 -12.22 18.26 -19.64
C ALA A 104 -11.23 18.90 -18.66
N ASP A 105 -11.44 18.71 -17.36
CA ASP A 105 -10.56 19.11 -16.25
C ASP A 105 -9.45 18.08 -15.96
N GLY A 106 -9.28 17.07 -16.83
CA GLY A 106 -8.16 16.12 -16.76
C GLY A 106 -8.38 14.92 -15.85
N TYR A 107 -9.54 14.78 -15.21
CA TYR A 107 -9.83 13.61 -14.39
C TYR A 107 -10.22 12.42 -15.24
N LEU A 108 -9.70 11.27 -14.86
CA LEU A 108 -10.06 9.99 -15.43
C LEU A 108 -10.92 9.22 -14.44
N ALA A 109 -12.05 8.71 -14.89
CA ALA A 109 -12.93 7.85 -14.12
C ALA A 109 -13.14 6.50 -14.80
N VAL A 110 -13.11 5.44 -14.01
CA VAL A 110 -13.50 4.09 -14.40
C VAL A 110 -14.64 3.66 -13.50
N THR A 111 -15.75 3.23 -14.11
CA THR A 111 -16.93 2.76 -13.39
C THR A 111 -17.28 1.35 -13.84
N ASP A 112 -17.33 0.41 -12.91
CA ASP A 112 -17.82 -0.95 -13.15
C ASP A 112 -19.20 -1.17 -12.50
N ASN A 113 -19.91 -2.20 -12.97
CA ASN A 113 -21.11 -2.71 -12.30
C ASN A 113 -20.86 -4.05 -11.60
N GLY A 114 -19.67 -4.26 -11.05
CA GLY A 114 -19.27 -5.45 -10.31
C GLY A 114 -19.86 -5.53 -8.90
N ARG A 115 -19.20 -6.25 -8.00
CA ARG A 115 -19.64 -6.43 -6.59
C ARG A 115 -19.49 -5.17 -5.74
N GLY A 116 -18.59 -4.26 -6.13
CA GLY A 116 -18.20 -3.10 -5.34
C GLY A 116 -17.18 -3.46 -4.25
N ILE A 117 -16.19 -2.59 -4.08
CA ILE A 117 -15.17 -2.71 -3.01
C ILE A 117 -15.87 -2.89 -1.63
N PRO A 118 -15.41 -3.80 -0.76
CA PRO A 118 -15.98 -3.95 0.58
C PRO A 118 -15.90 -2.66 1.41
N ILE A 119 -17.00 -2.32 2.07
CA ILE A 119 -17.13 -1.11 2.90
C ILE A 119 -17.03 -1.40 4.40
N ASP A 120 -17.16 -2.67 4.78
CA ASP A 120 -17.12 -3.11 6.16
C ASP A 120 -15.75 -2.87 6.80
N PRO A 121 -15.68 -2.65 8.13
CA PRO A 121 -14.41 -2.52 8.83
C PRO A 121 -13.53 -3.77 8.66
N HIS A 122 -12.27 -3.56 8.28
CA HIS A 122 -11.30 -4.63 8.15
C HIS A 122 -10.99 -5.26 9.52
N PRO A 123 -10.97 -6.60 9.66
CA PRO A 123 -10.82 -7.28 10.96
C PRO A 123 -9.59 -6.84 11.76
N LYS A 124 -8.45 -6.63 11.09
CA LYS A 124 -7.18 -6.18 11.70
C LYS A 124 -7.09 -4.66 11.92
N PHE A 125 -7.38 -3.86 10.89
CA PHE A 125 -7.13 -2.41 10.90
C PHE A 125 -8.30 -1.59 11.49
N LYS A 126 -9.48 -2.19 11.66
CA LYS A 126 -10.70 -1.56 12.21
C LYS A 126 -11.13 -0.28 11.46
N LYS A 127 -10.64 -0.10 10.23
CA LYS A 127 -11.01 0.94 9.27
C LYS A 127 -11.78 0.30 8.11
N PRO A 128 -12.59 1.04 7.34
CA PRO A 128 -13.26 0.50 6.15
C PRO A 128 -12.26 -0.21 5.24
N ALA A 129 -12.64 -1.39 4.74
CA ALA A 129 -11.76 -2.16 3.84
C ALA A 129 -11.37 -1.36 2.59
N LEU A 130 -12.26 -0.49 2.08
CA LEU A 130 -11.95 0.52 1.07
C LEU A 130 -10.73 1.35 1.45
N GLU A 131 -10.71 1.96 2.62
CA GLU A 131 -9.57 2.78 3.05
C GLU A 131 -8.29 1.95 3.13
N VAL A 132 -8.37 0.72 3.64
CA VAL A 132 -7.20 -0.17 3.75
C VAL A 132 -6.59 -0.43 2.38
N ILE A 133 -7.38 -0.83 1.38
CA ILE A 133 -6.85 -1.13 0.05
C ILE A 133 -6.31 0.10 -0.68
N MET A 134 -6.84 1.28 -0.37
CA MET A 134 -6.40 2.54 -0.97
C MET A 134 -5.14 3.09 -0.32
N THR A 135 -4.79 2.69 0.91
CA THR A 135 -3.71 3.30 1.71
C THR A 135 -2.60 2.33 2.12
N THR A 136 -2.76 1.04 1.86
CA THR A 136 -1.81 0.01 2.28
C THR A 136 -1.30 -0.79 1.07
N LEU A 137 0.01 -0.81 0.86
CA LEU A 137 0.62 -1.71 -0.13
C LEU A 137 0.43 -3.17 0.27
N HIS A 138 0.39 -4.05 -0.73
CA HIS A 138 0.23 -5.49 -0.55
C HIS A 138 -1.05 -5.84 0.21
N SER A 139 -2.14 -5.15 -0.12
CA SER A 139 -3.46 -5.41 0.43
C SER A 139 -4.46 -5.66 -0.71
N GLY A 140 -5.32 -6.67 -0.55
CA GLY A 140 -6.26 -7.07 -1.59
C GLY A 140 -6.82 -8.47 -1.39
N GLY A 141 -7.90 -8.79 -2.11
CA GLY A 141 -8.55 -10.11 -2.09
C GLY A 141 -7.97 -11.13 -3.07
N LYS A 142 -6.92 -10.75 -3.82
CA LYS A 142 -6.36 -11.53 -4.95
C LYS A 142 -5.15 -12.42 -4.56
N PHE A 143 -4.88 -12.56 -3.25
CA PHE A 143 -3.80 -13.41 -2.75
C PHE A 143 -4.19 -14.89 -2.56
N ASP A 144 -5.49 -15.18 -2.55
CA ASP A 144 -6.06 -16.53 -2.39
C ASP A 144 -7.11 -16.74 -3.50
N SER A 145 -7.16 -17.91 -4.12
CA SER A 145 -8.00 -18.20 -5.29
C SER A 145 -9.51 -18.23 -5.00
N LYS A 146 -9.90 -18.11 -3.73
CA LYS A 146 -11.29 -18.17 -3.28
C LYS A 146 -12.17 -17.01 -3.77
N VAL A 147 -11.59 -15.84 -4.04
CA VAL A 147 -12.35 -14.63 -4.42
C VAL A 147 -12.24 -14.35 -5.91
N TYR A 148 -11.09 -14.68 -6.51
CA TYR A 148 -10.82 -14.60 -7.94
C TYR A 148 -10.05 -15.86 -8.37
N GLU A 149 -10.66 -16.71 -9.19
CA GLU A 149 -10.00 -17.91 -9.73
C GLU A 149 -8.94 -17.57 -10.79
N THR A 150 -9.11 -16.44 -11.47
CA THR A 150 -8.14 -15.88 -12.42
C THR A 150 -8.23 -14.36 -12.34
N SER A 151 -7.10 -13.69 -12.12
CA SER A 151 -7.01 -12.23 -12.08
C SER A 151 -5.65 -11.77 -12.59
N GLY A 152 -5.61 -10.64 -13.32
CA GLY A 152 -4.35 -10.03 -13.77
C GLY A 152 -3.56 -9.38 -12.63
N GLY A 153 -4.25 -8.84 -11.63
CA GLY A 153 -3.63 -8.15 -10.50
C GLY A 153 -3.24 -9.10 -9.36
N LEU A 154 -1.96 -9.44 -9.22
CA LEU A 154 -1.50 -10.37 -8.17
C LEU A 154 -0.78 -9.72 -6.98
N HIS A 155 -0.34 -8.47 -7.13
CA HIS A 155 0.56 -7.84 -6.16
C HIS A 155 -0.15 -7.11 -5.01
N GLY A 156 -1.42 -6.75 -5.19
CA GLY A 156 -2.17 -5.95 -4.21
C GLY A 156 -1.61 -4.54 -4.01
N VAL A 157 -1.08 -3.93 -5.08
CA VAL A 157 -0.47 -2.58 -5.04
C VAL A 157 -1.11 -1.59 -6.00
N GLY A 158 -1.79 -2.05 -7.06
CA GLY A 158 -2.21 -1.20 -8.17
C GLY A 158 -2.97 0.06 -7.78
N VAL A 159 -4.13 -0.11 -7.15
CA VAL A 159 -5.00 1.02 -6.81
C VAL A 159 -4.44 1.93 -5.71
N SER A 160 -3.64 1.39 -4.78
CA SER A 160 -2.94 2.20 -3.77
C SER A 160 -1.80 3.01 -4.37
N VAL A 161 -1.13 2.48 -5.40
CA VAL A 161 -0.16 3.25 -6.20
C VAL A 161 -0.84 4.37 -6.97
N VAL A 162 -1.98 4.11 -7.60
CA VAL A 162 -2.78 5.15 -8.26
C VAL A 162 -3.17 6.24 -7.28
N ASN A 163 -3.63 5.88 -6.08
CA ASN A 163 -3.94 6.83 -5.03
C ASN A 163 -2.71 7.66 -4.60
N ALA A 164 -1.56 7.01 -4.39
CA ALA A 164 -0.33 7.68 -4.00
C ALA A 164 0.12 8.73 -5.02
N LEU A 165 -0.05 8.43 -6.31
CA LEU A 165 0.44 9.25 -7.44
C LEU A 165 -0.62 10.20 -8.02
N SER A 166 -1.78 10.31 -7.37
CA SER A 166 -2.85 11.24 -7.72
C SER A 166 -2.89 12.42 -6.74
N ASP A 167 -3.10 13.65 -7.22
CA ASP A 167 -3.31 14.80 -6.33
C ASP A 167 -4.73 14.81 -5.75
N HIS A 168 -5.68 14.24 -6.48
CA HIS A 168 -7.05 13.99 -6.04
C HIS A 168 -7.51 12.62 -6.53
N LEU A 169 -8.08 11.83 -5.62
CA LEU A 169 -8.76 10.58 -5.94
C LEU A 169 -10.07 10.48 -5.15
N GLU A 170 -11.14 10.10 -5.83
CA GLU A 170 -12.44 9.81 -5.25
C GLU A 170 -12.87 8.39 -5.61
N VAL A 171 -13.30 7.63 -4.61
CA VAL A 171 -13.92 6.32 -4.80
C VAL A 171 -15.37 6.41 -4.38
N GLU A 172 -16.28 6.03 -5.28
CA GLU A 172 -17.66 5.75 -4.95
C GLU A 172 -17.93 4.24 -5.02
N VAL A 173 -18.68 3.72 -4.04
CA VAL A 173 -19.13 2.33 -4.04
C VAL A 173 -20.64 2.30 -3.87
N ALA A 174 -21.33 1.66 -4.81
CA ALA A 174 -22.74 1.34 -4.66
C ALA A 174 -22.88 -0.14 -4.24
N ARG A 175 -23.27 -0.37 -2.99
CA ARG A 175 -23.41 -1.73 -2.43
C ARG A 175 -24.52 -1.75 -1.37
N GLY A 176 -25.38 -2.76 -1.44
CA GLY A 176 -26.49 -2.90 -0.48
C GLY A 176 -27.51 -1.75 -0.54
N ARG A 177 -27.79 -1.22 -1.75
CA ARG A 177 -28.67 -0.05 -1.98
C ARG A 177 -28.19 1.26 -1.32
N GLN A 178 -26.94 1.30 -0.88
CA GLN A 178 -26.32 2.47 -0.27
C GLN A 178 -25.17 2.94 -1.15
N LEU A 179 -25.07 4.26 -1.37
CA LEU A 179 -23.92 4.89 -2.00
C LEU A 179 -22.93 5.35 -0.93
N TYR A 180 -21.68 4.97 -1.09
CA TYR A 180 -20.57 5.39 -0.24
C TYR A 180 -19.57 6.20 -1.05
N ARG A 181 -18.86 7.12 -0.40
CA ARG A 181 -17.76 7.87 -1.01
C ARG A 181 -16.60 8.03 -0.04
N GLN A 182 -15.38 7.94 -0.55
CA GLN A 182 -14.19 8.37 0.17
C GLN A 182 -13.25 9.12 -0.77
N LYS A 183 -12.68 10.22 -0.27
CA LYS A 183 -11.75 11.07 -1.00
C LYS A 183 -10.35 10.96 -0.42
N PHE A 184 -9.37 11.09 -1.30
CA PHE A 184 -7.96 11.01 -0.99
C PHE A 184 -7.20 12.11 -1.75
N SER A 185 -6.05 12.50 -1.21
CA SER A 185 -5.07 13.33 -1.87
C SER A 185 -3.70 12.76 -1.59
N ARG A 186 -2.95 12.44 -2.66
CA ARG A 186 -1.57 11.93 -2.58
C ARG A 186 -1.44 10.71 -1.65
N GLY A 187 -2.39 9.79 -1.74
CA GLY A 187 -2.42 8.58 -0.92
C GLY A 187 -3.05 8.75 0.47
N VAL A 188 -3.37 9.98 0.88
CA VAL A 188 -3.89 10.27 2.23
C VAL A 188 -5.40 10.45 2.19
N PRO A 189 -6.19 9.79 3.07
CA PRO A 189 -7.62 10.05 3.19
C PRO A 189 -7.87 11.50 3.60
N VAL A 190 -8.66 12.24 2.82
CA VAL A 190 -9.11 13.60 3.17
C VAL A 190 -10.50 13.61 3.78
N THR A 191 -11.25 12.52 3.60
CA THR A 191 -12.52 12.24 4.29
C THR A 191 -12.48 10.85 4.92
N GLY A 192 -13.36 10.61 5.90
CA GLY A 192 -13.78 9.25 6.22
C GLY A 192 -14.65 8.65 5.11
N LEU A 193 -15.16 7.44 5.34
CA LEU A 193 -16.15 6.82 4.45
C LEU A 193 -17.52 7.49 4.66
N GLU A 194 -17.92 8.30 3.70
CA GLU A 194 -19.19 9.03 3.71
C GLU A 194 -20.32 8.13 3.21
N GLN A 195 -21.49 8.20 3.85
CA GLN A 195 -22.72 7.57 3.38
C GLN A 195 -23.56 8.62 2.68
N LEU A 196 -23.71 8.53 1.37
CA LEU A 196 -24.38 9.53 0.54
C LEU A 196 -25.89 9.28 0.38
N GLY A 197 -26.45 8.32 1.12
CA GLY A 197 -27.85 7.91 1.06
C GLY A 197 -28.15 6.76 0.09
N GLU A 198 -29.43 6.41 0.02
CA GLU A 198 -29.91 5.27 -0.76
C GLU A 198 -29.76 5.50 -2.27
N ILE A 199 -29.45 4.42 -3.00
CA ILE A 199 -29.36 4.45 -4.46
C ILE A 199 -30.01 3.21 -5.07
N HIS A 200 -30.78 3.43 -6.13
CA HIS A 200 -31.52 2.40 -6.85
C HIS A 200 -30.85 2.12 -8.20
N ASN A 201 -30.93 0.87 -8.66
CA ASN A 201 -30.44 0.44 -9.99
C ASN A 201 -28.95 0.73 -10.25
N ARG A 202 -28.14 0.86 -9.19
CA ARG A 202 -26.68 1.02 -9.28
C ARG A 202 -26.01 0.02 -8.34
N ARG A 203 -24.92 -0.59 -8.81
CA ARG A 203 -23.95 -1.37 -8.02
C ARG A 203 -22.56 -1.18 -8.61
N GLY A 204 -21.53 -1.61 -7.89
CA GLY A 204 -20.15 -1.60 -8.37
C GLY A 204 -19.34 -0.42 -7.83
N THR A 205 -18.21 -0.15 -8.47
CA THR A 205 -17.23 0.84 -8.03
C THR A 205 -17.04 1.90 -9.11
N LYS A 206 -16.92 3.18 -8.70
CA LYS A 206 -16.37 4.25 -9.53
C LYS A 206 -15.09 4.76 -8.87
N ILE A 207 -13.99 4.78 -9.60
CA ILE A 207 -12.73 5.41 -9.18
C ILE A 207 -12.47 6.57 -10.13
N ARG A 208 -12.44 7.80 -9.60
CA ARG A 208 -12.12 9.04 -10.33
C ARG A 208 -10.84 9.64 -9.77
N PHE A 209 -9.85 9.90 -10.61
CA PHE A 209 -8.54 10.39 -10.17
C PHE A 209 -7.94 11.39 -11.13
N HIS A 210 -7.03 12.22 -10.62
CA HIS A 210 -6.26 13.20 -11.37
C HIS A 210 -4.76 13.02 -11.06
N PRO A 211 -3.89 12.92 -12.07
CA PRO A 211 -2.47 12.63 -11.86
C PRO A 211 -1.77 13.82 -11.19
N ASP A 212 -0.87 13.54 -10.24
CA ASP A 212 -0.16 14.60 -9.52
C ASP A 212 0.95 15.21 -10.39
N GLU A 213 0.82 16.50 -10.73
CA GLU A 213 1.85 17.24 -11.48
C GLU A 213 3.21 17.28 -10.77
N GLN A 214 3.26 17.08 -9.44
CA GLN A 214 4.54 16.98 -8.71
C GLN A 214 5.32 15.70 -9.07
N ILE A 215 4.63 14.67 -9.58
CA ILE A 215 5.22 13.40 -10.00
C ILE A 215 5.45 13.38 -11.51
N PHE A 216 4.45 13.78 -12.28
CA PHE A 216 4.45 13.62 -13.75
C PHE A 216 4.87 14.88 -14.52
N GLY A 217 5.11 15.98 -13.80
CA GLY A 217 5.44 17.28 -14.38
C GLY A 217 4.20 18.14 -14.63
N LYS A 218 4.45 19.45 -14.79
CA LYS A 218 3.41 20.44 -15.02
C LYS A 218 2.72 20.22 -16.38
N GLY A 219 1.40 20.24 -16.41
CA GLY A 219 0.61 20.01 -17.62
C GLY A 219 0.54 18.55 -18.04
N ALA A 220 0.89 17.61 -17.16
CA ALA A 220 0.67 16.19 -17.40
C ALA A 220 -0.82 15.92 -17.62
N ALA A 221 -1.16 15.29 -18.75
CA ALA A 221 -2.54 15.07 -19.15
C ALA A 221 -2.68 13.75 -19.90
N PHE A 222 -3.75 13.01 -19.63
CA PHE A 222 -4.05 11.79 -20.37
C PHE A 222 -4.35 12.08 -21.84
N GLU A 223 -3.90 11.19 -22.71
CA GLU A 223 -4.18 11.23 -24.14
C GLU A 223 -5.45 10.40 -24.45
N PRO A 224 -6.55 11.03 -24.92
CA PRO A 224 -7.80 10.30 -25.17
C PRO A 224 -7.65 9.13 -26.14
N ALA A 225 -6.87 9.33 -27.21
CA ALA A 225 -6.61 8.29 -28.22
C ALA A 225 -5.82 7.10 -27.66
N ARG A 226 -5.01 7.32 -26.63
CA ARG A 226 -4.25 6.26 -25.96
C ARG A 226 -5.15 5.49 -25.01
N LEU A 227 -5.93 6.18 -24.18
CA LEU A 227 -6.94 5.55 -23.31
C LEU A 227 -7.90 4.68 -24.13
N TYR A 228 -8.42 5.19 -25.24
CA TYR A 228 -9.32 4.44 -26.12
C TYR A 228 -8.71 3.15 -26.70
N ARG A 229 -7.39 3.15 -26.97
CA ARG A 229 -6.69 1.94 -27.42
C ARG A 229 -6.46 0.95 -26.28
N MET A 230 -6.28 1.44 -25.06
CA MET A 230 -6.11 0.61 -23.86
C MET A 230 -7.43 -0.02 -23.40
N THR A 231 -8.58 0.56 -23.75
CA THR A 231 -9.92 0.01 -23.43
C THR A 231 -10.43 -1.07 -24.39
N ARG A 232 -9.74 -1.31 -25.50
CA ARG A 232 -10.23 -2.13 -26.62
C ARG A 232 -9.69 -3.56 -26.60
#